data_AF-A0A9X0ARB9-F1
#
_entry.id   AF-A0A9X0ARB9-F1
#
_cell.length_a   1.000
_cell.length_b   1.000
_cell.length_c   1.000
_cell.angle_alpha   90.00
_cell.angle_beta   90.00
_cell.angle_gamma   90.00
#
_symmetry.space_group_name_H-M   'P 1'
#
loop_
_entity.id
_entity.type
_entity.pdbx_description
1 polymer ?
#
loop_
_entity_poly.entity_id
_entity_poly.type
_entity_poly.pdbx_seq_one_letter_code
_entity_poly.pdbx_strand_id
1 'polypeptide(L)'
;MGREYLILLLGEKDPGSQGHDGAGKFWSDVWAFQCPPQGMSAASFKDATWQALGRQTGEGLWSQIVVSDSEGFEGDDVRKLVPGERGWFASSSMGDADSRGILLWGGLNGKNEREDNGWILTIE
;
A
#
# COMPACT_ATOMS: atom_id res chain seq x y z
N MET A 1 -12.22 10.10 13.63
CA MET A 1 -10.86 10.62 13.88
C MET A 1 -9.97 9.45 14.23
N GLY A 2 -9.26 8.94 13.22
CA GLY A 2 -8.46 7.72 13.30
C GLY A 2 -6.97 8.01 13.14
N ARG A 3 -6.18 6.94 13.06
CA ARG A 3 -4.77 7.01 12.71
C ARG A 3 -4.64 7.19 11.20
N GLU A 4 -3.76 8.07 10.78
CA GLU A 4 -3.47 8.30 9.37
C GLU A 4 -2.26 7.47 8.93
N TYR A 5 -2.29 7.03 7.68
CA TYR A 5 -1.23 6.26 7.07
C TYR A 5 -0.88 6.81 5.70
N LEU A 6 0.40 6.82 5.37
CA LEU A 6 0.83 6.91 3.97
C LEU A 6 0.99 5.50 3.45
N ILE A 7 0.46 5.24 2.25
CA ILE A 7 0.56 3.94 1.60
C ILE A 7 1.47 4.07 0.38
N LEU A 8 2.43 3.15 0.27
CA LEU A 8 3.26 2.96 -0.91
C LEU A 8 2.91 1.60 -1.53
N LEU A 9 2.58 1.62 -2.83
CA LEU A 9 2.18 0.44 -3.59
C LEU A 9 3.22 0.15 -4.67
N LEU A 10 3.72 -1.09 -4.74
CA LEU A 10 4.42 -1.65 -5.90
C LEU A 10 5.53 -0.72 -6.43
N GLY A 11 5.63 -0.53 -7.74
CA GLY A 11 6.44 0.54 -8.35
C GLY A 11 7.76 0.07 -8.92
N GLU A 12 8.48 1.01 -9.55
CA GLU A 12 9.77 0.74 -10.21
C GLU A 12 10.88 0.54 -9.19
N LYS A 13 11.55 -0.60 -9.30
CA LYS A 13 12.70 -0.99 -8.47
C LYS A 13 14.00 -0.58 -9.13
N ASP A 14 14.23 -1.13 -10.32
CA ASP A 14 15.45 -0.91 -11.10
C ASP A 14 15.02 -0.48 -12.51
N PRO A 15 15.55 0.62 -13.06
CA PRO A 15 15.17 1.06 -14.39
C PRO A 15 15.63 0.10 -15.48
N GLY A 16 14.83 -0.02 -16.53
CA GLY A 16 15.18 -0.78 -17.73
C GLY A 16 16.27 -0.09 -18.54
N SER A 17 17.00 -0.85 -19.36
CA SER A 17 18.01 -0.30 -20.28
C SER A 17 17.41 0.52 -21.42
N GLN A 18 16.09 0.48 -21.60
CA GLN A 18 15.34 1.14 -22.67
C GLN A 18 14.63 2.44 -22.20
N GLY A 19 14.86 2.88 -20.96
CA GLY A 19 14.17 4.05 -20.41
C GLY A 19 12.65 3.85 -20.40
N HIS A 20 11.87 4.84 -20.88
CA HIS A 20 10.41 4.77 -20.94
C HIS A 20 9.85 3.79 -21.98
N ASP A 21 10.70 3.22 -22.84
CA ASP A 21 10.26 2.32 -23.91
C ASP A 21 10.22 0.84 -23.47
N GLY A 22 10.70 0.52 -22.25
CA GLY A 22 10.68 -0.85 -21.76
C GLY A 22 10.70 -0.98 -20.24
N ALA A 23 10.09 -2.05 -19.75
CA ALA A 23 10.02 -2.37 -18.33
C ALA A 23 11.41 -2.51 -17.70
N GLY A 24 11.53 -1.93 -16.51
CA GLY A 24 12.56 -2.27 -15.55
C GLY A 24 12.16 -3.49 -14.72
N LYS A 25 12.73 -3.60 -13.52
CA LYS A 25 12.20 -4.49 -12.49
C LYS A 25 11.19 -3.72 -11.65
N PHE A 26 10.12 -4.40 -11.26
CA PHE A 26 9.07 -3.81 -10.43
C PHE A 26 9.00 -4.51 -9.08
N TRP A 27 8.48 -3.79 -8.09
CA TRP A 27 8.09 -4.35 -6.82
C TRP A 27 6.65 -4.87 -6.87
N SER A 28 6.33 -5.82 -6.00
CA SER A 28 5.00 -6.40 -5.82
C SER A 28 4.46 -6.23 -4.39
N ASP A 29 5.16 -5.48 -3.55
CA ASP A 29 4.83 -5.30 -2.13
C ASP A 29 4.10 -3.99 -1.85
N VAL A 30 3.49 -3.93 -0.67
CA VAL A 30 2.77 -2.78 -0.15
C VAL A 30 3.37 -2.42 1.20
N TRP A 31 3.53 -1.12 1.44
CA TRP A 31 4.09 -0.58 2.67
C TRP A 31 3.18 0.49 3.24
N ALA A 32 3.07 0.51 4.57
CA ALA A 32 2.37 1.58 5.29
C ALA A 32 3.34 2.30 6.21
N PHE A 33 3.23 3.63 6.22
CA PHE A 33 3.87 4.49 7.19
C PHE A 33 2.83 5.03 8.15
N GLN A 34 3.04 4.84 9.44
CA GLN A 34 2.16 5.42 10.44
C GLN A 34 2.49 6.90 10.66
N CYS A 35 1.57 7.77 10.25
CA CYS A 35 1.70 9.20 10.47
C CYS A 35 1.64 9.55 11.97
N PRO A 36 2.35 10.62 12.39
CA PRO A 36 2.15 11.18 13.71
C PRO A 36 0.68 11.52 13.97
N PRO A 37 0.16 11.25 15.17
CA PRO A 37 -1.22 11.56 15.49
C PRO A 37 -1.46 13.08 15.40
N GLN A 38 -2.50 13.47 14.66
CA GLN A 38 -2.89 14.87 14.53
C GLN A 38 -3.92 15.25 15.60
N GLY A 39 -3.57 16.24 16.43
CA GLY A 39 -4.44 16.77 17.48
C GLY A 39 -4.78 15.78 18.60
N MET A 40 -5.80 16.10 19.40
CA MET A 40 -6.35 15.21 20.43
C MET A 40 -7.32 14.20 19.79
N SER A 41 -6.76 13.19 19.13
CA SER A 41 -7.54 12.06 18.61
C SER A 41 -7.55 10.89 19.61
N ALA A 42 -8.50 9.95 19.45
CA ALA A 42 -8.50 8.71 20.23
C ALA A 42 -7.22 7.88 20.03
N ALA A 43 -6.60 7.95 18.85
CA ALA A 43 -5.30 7.33 18.58
C ALA A 43 -4.20 7.97 19.42
N SER A 44 -4.18 9.30 19.53
CA SER A 44 -3.23 10.05 20.36
C SER A 44 -3.28 9.62 21.83
N PHE A 45 -4.48 9.41 22.38
CA PHE A 45 -4.65 8.94 23.77
C PHE A 45 -4.15 7.50 23.97
N LYS A 46 -4.45 6.61 23.02
CA LYS A 46 -3.96 5.22 23.05
C LYS A 46 -2.42 5.20 22.96
N ASP A 47 -1.84 5.99 22.08
CA ASP A 47 -0.39 6.08 21.92
C ASP A 47 0.30 6.62 23.16
N ALA A 48 -0.26 7.66 23.79
CA ALA A 48 0.26 8.16 25.06
C ALA A 48 0.22 7.08 26.16
N THR A 49 -0.85 6.28 26.22
CA THR A 49 -0.96 5.16 27.16
C THR A 49 0.10 4.09 26.87
N TRP A 50 0.32 3.75 25.60
CA TRP A 50 1.33 2.77 25.20
C TRP A 50 2.75 3.23 25.46
N GLN A 51 3.06 4.48 25.14
CA GLN A 51 4.36 5.08 25.43
C GLN A 51 4.63 5.14 26.94
N ALA A 52 3.62 5.49 27.76
CA ALA A 52 3.73 5.45 29.22
C ALA A 52 4.01 4.04 29.78
N LEU A 53 3.56 3.00 29.06
CA LEU A 53 3.86 1.59 29.35
C LEU A 53 5.18 1.10 28.72
N GLY A 54 5.97 1.99 28.10
CA GLY A 54 7.23 1.66 27.44
C GLY A 54 7.09 0.86 26.14
N ARG A 55 5.89 0.81 25.55
CA ARG A 55 5.64 0.09 24.30
C ARG A 55 5.84 1.01 23.09
N GLN A 56 6.41 0.45 22.04
CA GLN A 56 6.50 1.12 20.74
C GLN A 56 5.12 1.16 20.08
N THR A 57 4.79 2.27 19.44
CA THR A 57 3.48 2.52 18.82
C THR A 57 3.47 2.29 17.31
N GLY A 58 4.64 2.08 16.70
CA GLY A 58 4.84 2.05 15.25
C GLY A 58 4.90 3.44 14.60
N GLU A 59 4.72 4.51 15.38
CA GLU A 59 4.71 5.88 14.86
C GLU A 59 6.02 6.24 14.17
N GLY A 60 5.92 6.84 12.97
CA GLY A 60 7.09 7.25 12.21
C GLY A 60 7.87 6.11 11.58
N LEU A 61 7.32 4.88 11.56
CA LEU A 61 7.97 3.71 10.98
C LEU A 61 7.20 3.23 9.74
N TRP A 62 7.98 2.78 8.75
CA TRP A 62 7.47 2.00 7.62
C TRP A 62 7.35 0.53 8.02
N SER A 63 6.27 -0.11 7.63
CA SER A 63 6.06 -1.56 7.79
C SER A 63 5.50 -2.14 6.51
N GLN A 64 6.06 -3.27 6.07
CA GLN A 64 5.49 -4.02 4.95
C GLN A 64 4.14 -4.60 5.38
N ILE A 65 3.14 -4.44 4.52
CA ILE A 65 1.78 -4.92 4.75
C ILE A 65 1.62 -6.30 4.14
N VAL A 66 1.04 -7.21 4.91
CA VAL A 66 0.52 -8.48 4.39
C VAL A 66 -0.84 -8.17 3.78
N VAL A 67 -0.98 -8.43 2.48
CA VAL A 67 -2.22 -8.20 1.75
C VAL A 67 -3.03 -9.50 1.75
N SER A 68 -4.28 -9.40 2.19
CA SER A 68 -5.27 -10.47 2.16
C SER A 68 -6.19 -10.32 0.96
N ASP A 69 -6.86 -11.38 0.53
CA ASP A 69 -7.96 -11.26 -0.42
C ASP A 69 -9.21 -10.65 0.23
N SER A 70 -10.29 -10.46 -0.55
CA SER A 70 -11.55 -9.89 -0.06
C SER A 70 -12.26 -10.74 1.00
N GLU A 71 -11.88 -12.00 1.17
CA GLU A 71 -12.41 -12.90 2.20
C GLU A 71 -11.47 -12.99 3.42
N GLY A 72 -10.37 -12.24 3.43
CA GLY A 72 -9.40 -12.17 4.51
C GLY A 72 -8.39 -13.31 4.55
N PHE A 73 -8.29 -14.12 3.49
CA PHE A 73 -7.27 -15.16 3.42
C PHE A 73 -5.89 -14.55 3.12
N GLU A 74 -4.85 -15.13 3.72
CA GLU A 74 -3.45 -14.79 3.51
C GLU A 74 -2.67 -16.01 2.97
N GLY A 75 -1.57 -15.78 2.26
CA GLY A 75 -0.66 -16.85 1.80
C GLY A 75 -0.31 -16.82 0.32
N ASP A 76 0.42 -17.83 -0.16
CA ASP A 76 0.90 -17.87 -1.55
C ASP A 76 -0.22 -18.00 -2.59
N ASP A 77 -1.39 -18.53 -2.20
CA ASP A 77 -2.55 -18.58 -3.10
C ASP A 77 -3.21 -17.21 -3.26
N VAL A 78 -3.16 -16.36 -2.23
CA VAL A 78 -3.66 -14.98 -2.26
C VAL A 78 -2.73 -14.09 -3.09
N ARG A 79 -1.42 -14.40 -3.15
CA ARG A 79 -0.49 -13.71 -4.07
C ARG A 79 -0.89 -13.81 -5.55
N LYS A 80 -1.68 -14.81 -5.93
CA LYS A 80 -2.24 -14.93 -7.29
C LYS A 80 -3.48 -14.07 -7.49
N LEU A 81 -4.11 -13.63 -6.40
CA LEU A 81 -5.34 -12.85 -6.33
C LEU A 81 -5.06 -11.38 -6.00
N VAL A 82 -3.81 -10.92 -6.03
CA VAL A 82 -3.40 -9.53 -5.83
C VAL A 82 -2.54 -9.10 -7.03
N PRO A 83 -2.35 -7.79 -7.30
CA PRO A 83 -1.54 -7.38 -8.43
C PRO A 83 -0.12 -7.93 -8.32
N GLY A 84 0.35 -8.59 -9.39
CA GLY A 84 1.77 -8.93 -9.53
C GLY A 84 2.65 -7.69 -9.67
N GLU A 85 3.96 -7.91 -9.81
CA GLU A 85 4.95 -6.84 -9.96
C GLU A 85 4.56 -5.88 -11.11
N ARG A 86 4.42 -4.59 -10.79
CA ARG A 86 4.07 -3.57 -11.78
C ARG A 86 4.49 -2.18 -11.35
N GLY A 87 4.75 -1.34 -12.35
CA GLY A 87 5.00 0.08 -12.19
C GLY A 87 4.20 0.89 -13.21
N TRP A 88 4.35 2.21 -13.14
CA TRP A 88 3.78 3.16 -14.11
C TRP A 88 2.26 3.04 -14.26
N PHE A 89 1.60 2.61 -13.20
CA PHE A 89 0.14 2.55 -13.08
C PHE A 89 -0.39 3.90 -12.60
N ALA A 90 -1.68 4.14 -12.84
CA ALA A 90 -2.40 5.24 -12.20
C ALA A 90 -2.88 4.79 -10.82
N SER A 91 -2.87 5.69 -9.84
CA SER A 91 -3.48 5.47 -8.53
C SER A 91 -4.19 6.70 -8.00
N SER A 92 -5.17 6.48 -7.13
CA SER A 92 -5.91 7.56 -6.45
C SER A 92 -6.62 7.05 -5.21
N SER A 93 -6.86 7.92 -4.23
CA SER A 93 -7.81 7.62 -3.17
C SER A 93 -9.23 7.63 -3.73
N MET A 94 -10.13 6.81 -3.17
CA MET A 94 -11.51 6.73 -3.64
C MET A 94 -12.43 7.82 -3.06
N GLY A 95 -11.90 8.66 -2.16
CA GLY A 95 -12.62 9.83 -1.62
C GLY A 95 -13.94 9.44 -0.96
N ASP A 96 -15.03 10.10 -1.36
CA ASP A 96 -16.36 9.87 -0.79
C ASP A 96 -16.99 8.52 -1.22
N ALA A 97 -16.48 7.89 -2.29
CA ALA A 97 -16.96 6.58 -2.70
C ALA A 97 -16.52 5.48 -1.71
N ASP A 98 -15.27 5.58 -1.22
CA ASP A 98 -14.77 4.79 -0.11
C ASP A 98 -13.57 5.51 0.53
N SER A 99 -13.75 6.00 1.76
CA SER A 99 -12.69 6.72 2.49
C SER A 99 -11.48 5.85 2.86
N ARG A 100 -11.60 4.52 2.74
CA ARG A 100 -10.56 3.52 3.04
C ARG A 100 -9.99 2.86 1.79
N GLY A 101 -10.51 3.20 0.61
CA GLY A 101 -10.14 2.60 -0.66
C GLY A 101 -9.05 3.37 -1.39
N ILE A 102 -8.07 2.65 -1.91
CA ILE A 102 -7.07 3.17 -2.85
C ILE A 102 -7.19 2.38 -4.15
N LEU A 103 -7.50 3.08 -5.25
CA LEU A 103 -7.56 2.51 -6.59
C LEU A 103 -6.14 2.44 -7.18
N LEU A 104 -5.84 1.31 -7.82
CA LEU A 104 -4.75 1.13 -8.77
C LEU A 104 -5.34 0.72 -10.13
N TRP A 105 -4.88 1.33 -11.22
CA TRP A 105 -5.31 0.97 -12.57
C TRP A 105 -4.15 0.87 -13.56
N GLY A 106 -4.16 -0.23 -14.31
CA GLY A 106 -3.21 -0.54 -15.37
C GLY A 106 -1.78 -0.67 -14.91
N GLY A 107 -0.87 -0.07 -15.69
CA GLY A 107 0.58 -0.13 -15.48
C GLY A 107 1.28 -1.06 -16.46
N LEU A 108 2.57 -1.25 -16.21
CA LEU A 108 3.45 -2.13 -16.96
C LEU A 108 3.97 -3.22 -16.02
N ASN A 109 3.85 -4.48 -16.41
CA ASN A 109 4.32 -5.61 -15.60
C ASN A 109 5.80 -5.94 -15.88
N GLY A 110 6.38 -6.85 -15.10
CA GLY A 110 7.78 -7.28 -15.27
C GLY A 110 8.11 -7.98 -16.60
N LYS A 111 7.11 -8.30 -17.43
CA LYS A 111 7.27 -8.83 -18.78
C LYS A 111 7.17 -7.75 -19.86
N ASN A 112 7.11 -6.48 -19.48
CA ASN A 112 6.88 -5.35 -20.39
C ASN A 112 5.50 -5.35 -21.07
N GLU A 113 4.50 -5.95 -20.42
CA GLU A 113 3.12 -5.99 -20.92
C GLU A 113 2.30 -4.90 -20.24
N ARG A 114 1.45 -4.23 -21.02
CA ARG A 114 0.51 -3.23 -20.50
C ARG A 114 -0.67 -3.96 -19.88
N GLU A 115 -0.98 -3.58 -18.65
CA GLU A 115 -2.10 -4.13 -17.90
C GLU A 115 -3.36 -3.27 -18.14
N ASP A 116 -4.49 -3.91 -18.39
CA ASP A 116 -5.80 -3.28 -18.60
C ASP A 116 -6.79 -3.54 -17.44
N ASN A 117 -6.28 -4.08 -16.33
CA ASN A 117 -7.01 -4.39 -15.11
C ASN A 117 -6.78 -3.34 -14.01
N GLY A 118 -7.57 -3.44 -12.94
CA GLY A 118 -7.47 -2.57 -11.78
C GLY A 118 -7.80 -3.28 -10.48
N TRP A 119 -7.37 -2.67 -9.39
CA TRP A 119 -7.43 -3.22 -8.03
C TRP A 119 -7.82 -2.12 -7.05
N ILE A 120 -8.56 -2.49 -6.00
CA ILE A 120 -8.83 -1.62 -4.86
C ILE A 120 -8.15 -2.24 -3.65
N LEU A 121 -7.25 -1.48 -3.02
CA LEU A 121 -6.74 -1.80 -1.70
C LEU A 121 -7.66 -1.16 -0.66
N THR A 122 -8.28 -1.97 0.20
CA THR A 122 -9.11 -1.52 1.30
C THR A 122 -8.34 -1.63 2.62
N ILE A 123 -8.38 -0.56 3.41
CA ILE A 123 -7.73 -0.50 4.73
C ILE A 123 -8.79 -0.77 5.82
N GLU A 124 -8.68 -1.88 6.54
CA GLU A 124 -9.59 -2.26 7.64
C GLU A 124 -9.10 -1.84 9.04
#